data_AF-A0A838WC53-F1
#
_entry.id   AF-A0A838WC53-F1
#
_cell.length_a   1.000
_cell.length_b   1.000
_cell.length_c   1.000
_cell.angle_alpha   90.00
_cell.angle_beta   90.00
_cell.angle_gamma   90.00
#
_symmetry.space_group_name_H-M   'P 1'
#
loop_
_entity.id
_entity.type
_entity.pdbx_description
1 polymer ?
#
loop_
_entity_poly.entity_id
_entity_poly.type
_entity_poly.pdbx_seq_one_letter_code
_entity_poly.pdbx_strand_id
1 'polypeptide(L)'
;HTLPDLAWLILEGGGNLAEIWTREAERRGIPVRRIPAERWRGELLYAREQRSGAQAKQHAAELARRIIEWSAAPRPTSLRHDAAEAIAIGFWGVLHVGWLERVPEELRR
;
A
#
# COMPACT_ATOMS: atom_id res chain seq x y z
N HIS A 1 18.21 2.69 12.50
CA HIS A 1 17.19 1.68 12.81
C HIS A 1 17.29 0.53 11.81
N THR A 2 17.45 -0.70 12.30
CA THR A 2 17.33 -1.92 11.50
C THR A 2 15.87 -2.37 11.48
N LEU A 3 15.39 -2.82 10.32
CA LEU A 3 14.06 -3.41 10.15
C LEU A 3 14.28 -4.89 9.80
N PRO A 4 14.59 -5.75 10.78
CA PRO A 4 14.99 -7.14 10.52
C PRO A 4 13.87 -7.95 9.85
N ASP A 5 12.62 -7.59 10.10
CA ASP A 5 11.44 -8.30 9.60
C ASP A 5 10.89 -7.71 8.28
N LEU A 6 11.59 -6.75 7.67
CA LEU A 6 11.15 -6.17 6.39
C LEU A 6 11.42 -7.15 5.25
N ALA A 7 10.36 -7.82 4.80
CA ALA A 7 10.45 -8.84 3.75
C ALA A 7 10.28 -8.29 2.32
N TRP A 8 9.53 -7.20 2.12
CA TRP A 8 9.23 -6.64 0.81
C TRP A 8 9.13 -5.12 0.86
N LEU A 9 9.54 -4.47 -0.22
CA LEU A 9 9.31 -3.04 -0.44
C LEU A 9 8.43 -2.83 -1.68
N ILE A 10 7.25 -2.26 -1.47
CA ILE A 10 6.34 -1.90 -2.56
C ILE A 10 6.35 -0.40 -2.74
N LEU A 11 6.61 0.06 -3.97
CA LEU A 11 6.76 1.48 -4.29
C LEU A 11 5.77 1.90 -5.37
N GLU A 12 5.17 3.07 -5.17
CA GLU A 12 4.34 3.72 -6.18
C GLU A 12 5.22 4.48 -7.17
N GLY A 13 5.07 4.19 -8.47
CA GLY A 13 5.63 4.97 -9.56
C GLY A 13 7.16 5.00 -9.64
N GLY A 14 7.70 6.21 -9.87
CA GLY A 14 9.12 6.42 -10.13
C GLY A 14 9.64 7.80 -9.73
N GLY A 15 10.79 8.16 -10.29
CA GLY A 15 11.52 9.38 -9.92
C GLY A 15 12.57 9.13 -8.83
N ASN A 16 13.27 10.21 -8.47
CA ASN A 16 14.47 10.14 -7.63
C ASN A 16 14.24 9.43 -6.29
N LEU A 17 13.07 9.65 -5.65
CA LEU A 17 12.76 8.98 -4.38
C LEU A 17 12.63 7.46 -4.54
N ALA A 18 11.95 6.99 -5.59
CA ALA A 18 11.82 5.57 -5.85
C ALA A 18 13.17 4.91 -6.13
N GLU A 19 14.08 5.60 -6.81
CA GLU A 19 15.44 5.11 -7.07
C GLU A 19 16.27 4.98 -5.80
N ILE A 20 16.23 5.97 -4.91
CA ILE A 20 16.93 5.94 -3.61
C ILE A 20 16.45 4.72 -2.80
N TRP A 21 15.14 4.52 -2.70
CA TRP A 21 14.56 3.39 -1.98
C TRP A 21 14.88 2.04 -2.63
N THR A 22 14.89 1.97 -3.96
CA THR A 22 15.24 0.75 -4.70
C THR A 22 16.68 0.35 -4.42
N ARG A 23 17.63 1.29 -4.53
CA ARG A 23 19.06 1.03 -4.25
C ARG A 23 19.29 0.59 -2.82
N GLU A 24 18.60 1.20 -1.86
CA GLU A 24 18.76 0.84 -0.45
C GLU A 24 18.18 -0.55 -0.14
N ALA A 25 17.07 -0.92 -0.77
CA ALA A 25 16.50 -2.27 -0.67
C ALA A 25 17.42 -3.32 -1.32
N GLU A 26 17.95 -3.03 -2.51
CA GLU A 26 18.93 -3.88 -3.21
C GLU A 26 20.18 -4.12 -2.34
N ARG A 27 20.73 -3.05 -1.74
CA ARG A 27 21.87 -3.14 -0.82
C ARG A 27 21.60 -4.05 0.38
N ARG A 28 20.34 -4.19 0.77
CA ARG A 28 19.88 -5.03 1.89
C ARG A 28 19.36 -6.40 1.45
N GLY A 29 19.36 -6.70 0.15
CA GLY A 29 18.78 -7.93 -0.40
C GLY A 29 17.25 -8.02 -0.24
N ILE A 30 16.57 -6.89 -0.08
CA ILE A 30 15.12 -6.82 0.09
C ILE A 30 14.49 -6.73 -1.30
N PRO A 31 13.57 -7.63 -1.67
CA PRO A 31 12.90 -7.58 -2.96
C PRO A 31 11.99 -6.35 -3.05
N VAL A 32 12.03 -5.70 -4.22
CA VAL A 32 11.29 -4.48 -4.52
C VAL A 32 10.27 -4.74 -5.61
N ARG A 33 9.06 -4.19 -5.47
CA ARG A 33 8.08 -4.13 -6.55
C ARG A 33 7.62 -2.69 -6.76
N ARG A 34 7.85 -2.17 -7.96
CA ARG A 34 7.42 -0.85 -8.38
C ARG A 34 6.18 -0.97 -9.25
N ILE A 35 5.11 -0.27 -8.90
CA ILE A 35 3.85 -0.28 -9.65
C ILE A 35 3.26 1.11 -9.78
N PRO A 36 2.52 1.41 -10.87
CA PRO A 36 1.78 2.65 -10.97
C PRO A 36 0.58 2.65 -10.01
N ALA A 37 0.10 3.83 -9.64
CA ALA A 37 -0.99 3.99 -8.67
C ALA A 37 -2.29 3.34 -9.17
N GLU A 38 -2.51 3.43 -10.49
CA GLU A 38 -3.66 2.90 -11.21
C GLU A 38 -3.80 1.38 -11.03
N ARG A 39 -2.68 0.67 -10.84
CA ARG A 39 -2.68 -0.78 -10.67
C ARG A 39 -3.33 -1.19 -9.36
N TRP A 40 -2.80 -0.70 -8.24
CA TRP A 40 -3.35 -1.08 -6.93
C TRP A 40 -4.75 -0.48 -6.72
N ARG A 41 -5.01 0.74 -7.23
CA ARG A 41 -6.33 1.36 -7.15
C ARG A 41 -7.38 0.54 -7.90
N GLY A 42 -7.08 0.09 -9.12
CA GLY A 42 -8.01 -0.70 -9.92
C GLY A 42 -8.38 -2.05 -9.33
N GLU A 43 -7.53 -2.60 -8.47
CA GLU A 43 -7.75 -3.91 -7.84
C GLU A 43 -8.34 -3.80 -6.42
N LEU A 44 -8.11 -2.69 -5.72
CA LEU A 44 -8.56 -2.49 -4.33
C LEU A 44 -9.77 -1.56 -4.20
N LEU A 45 -10.02 -0.66 -5.16
CA LEU A 45 -11.12 0.30 -5.14
C LEU A 45 -12.14 -0.02 -6.23
N TYR A 46 -13.41 0.32 -5.99
CA TYR A 46 -14.42 0.20 -7.04
C TYR A 46 -14.19 1.23 -8.15
N ALA A 47 -14.57 0.89 -9.39
CA ALA A 47 -14.46 1.82 -10.53
C ALA A 47 -15.14 3.19 -10.27
N ARG A 48 -16.22 3.21 -9.47
CA ARG A 48 -16.92 4.44 -9.07
C ARG A 48 -16.19 5.29 -8.02
N GLU A 49 -15.23 4.71 -7.32
CA GLU A 49 -14.43 5.33 -6.24
C GLU A 49 -13.12 5.95 -6.77
N GLN A 50 -12.75 5.62 -8.00
CA GLN A 50 -11.52 6.09 -8.64
C GLN A 50 -11.79 6.93 -9.91
N ARG A 51 -12.92 7.64 -9.98
CA ARG A 51 -13.26 8.49 -11.14
C ARG A 51 -12.40 9.75 -11.22
N SER A 52 -11.81 10.14 -10.10
CA SER A 52 -10.81 11.21 -10.03
C SER A 52 -9.73 10.86 -9.01
N GLY A 53 -8.54 11.46 -9.15
CA GLY A 53 -7.45 11.24 -8.20
C GLY A 53 -7.79 11.69 -6.78
N ALA A 54 -8.55 12.77 -6.61
CA ALA A 54 -9.01 13.24 -5.30
C ALA A 54 -9.97 12.23 -4.63
N GLN A 55 -10.90 11.68 -5.42
CA GLN A 55 -11.83 10.66 -4.93
C GLN A 55 -11.09 9.37 -4.53
N ALA A 56 -10.15 8.92 -5.38
CA ALA A 56 -9.34 7.74 -5.10
C ALA A 56 -8.54 7.88 -3.80
N LYS A 57 -7.96 9.06 -3.54
CA LYS A 57 -7.23 9.35 -2.29
C LYS A 57 -8.12 9.29 -1.06
N GLN A 58 -9.34 9.83 -1.15
CA GLN A 58 -10.30 9.75 -0.06
C GLN A 58 -10.66 8.29 0.25
N HIS A 59 -10.99 7.50 -0.78
CA HIS A 59 -11.33 6.08 -0.58
C HIS A 59 -10.13 5.25 -0.13
N ALA A 60 -8.91 5.55 -0.57
CA ALA A 60 -7.69 4.94 -0.06
C ALA A 60 -7.51 5.20 1.44
N ALA A 61 -7.82 6.41 1.92
CA ALA A 61 -7.79 6.73 3.34
C ALA A 61 -8.87 5.99 4.15
N GLU A 62 -10.06 5.77 3.58
CA GLU A 62 -11.08 4.92 4.21
C GLU A 62 -10.63 3.45 4.27
N LEU A 63 -10.10 2.92 3.18
CA LEU A 63 -9.56 1.55 3.11
C LEU A 63 -8.41 1.35 4.09
N ALA A 64 -7.46 2.28 4.16
CA ALA A 64 -6.32 2.21 5.07
C ALA A 64 -6.75 2.11 6.55
N ARG A 65 -7.77 2.87 6.95
CA ARG A 65 -8.34 2.77 8.31
C ARG A 65 -8.92 1.38 8.59
N ARG A 66 -9.63 0.81 7.62
CA ARG A 66 -10.19 -0.55 7.74
C ARG A 66 -9.09 -1.60 7.81
N ILE A 67 -8.01 -1.47 7.02
CA ILE A 67 -6.85 -2.36 7.08
C ILE A 67 -6.19 -2.29 8.46
N ILE A 68 -5.99 -1.09 9.02
CA ILE A 68 -5.42 -0.92 10.36
C ILE A 68 -6.27 -1.63 11.41
N GLU A 69 -7.58 -1.44 11.36
CA GLU A 69 -8.50 -2.07 12.29
C GLU A 69 -8.54 -3.60 12.13
N TRP A 70 -8.69 -4.11 10.91
CA TRP A 70 -8.71 -5.54 10.60
C TRP A 70 -7.41 -6.25 11.00
N SER A 71 -6.26 -5.61 10.79
CA SER A 71 -4.95 -6.16 11.14
C SER A 71 -4.60 -6.02 12.63
N ALA A 72 -5.49 -5.42 13.44
CA ALA A 72 -5.22 -5.05 14.83
C ALA A 72 -3.94 -4.19 15.01
N ALA A 73 -3.55 -3.45 13.97
CA ALA A 73 -2.39 -2.58 14.02
C ALA A 73 -2.68 -1.34 14.91
N PRO A 74 -1.66 -0.76 15.56
CA PRO A 74 -1.83 0.47 16.33
C PRO A 74 -2.45 1.59 15.49
N ARG A 75 -3.56 2.16 15.98
CA ARG A 75 -4.24 3.26 15.29
C ARG A 75 -3.37 4.52 15.34
N PRO A 76 -3.06 5.16 14.19
CA PRO A 76 -2.28 6.38 14.18
C PRO A 76 -3.11 7.56 14.69
N THR A 77 -2.45 8.53 15.34
CA THR A 77 -3.10 9.78 15.79
C THR A 77 -3.54 10.67 14.63
N SER A 78 -2.87 10.57 13.48
CA SER A 78 -3.28 11.18 12.22
C SER A 78 -2.93 10.27 11.05
N LEU A 79 -3.82 10.20 10.07
CA LEU A 79 -3.60 9.45 8.84
C LEU A 79 -3.67 10.41 7.65
N ARG A 80 -2.50 10.90 7.23
CA ARG A 80 -2.35 11.73 6.03
C ARG A 80 -2.55 10.88 4.77
N HIS A 81 -2.83 11.53 3.64
CA HIS A 81 -3.10 10.83 2.38
C HIS A 81 -1.91 9.98 1.90
N ASP A 82 -0.68 10.49 2.01
CA ASP A 82 0.54 9.75 1.67
C ASP A 82 0.69 8.47 2.50
N ALA A 83 0.48 8.54 3.81
CA ALA A 83 0.51 7.38 4.69
C ALA A 83 -0.64 6.39 4.39
N ALA A 84 -1.83 6.89 4.09
CA ALA A 84 -2.95 6.06 3.67
C ALA A 84 -2.67 5.32 2.36
N GLU A 85 -2.14 6.01 1.35
CA GLU A 85 -1.74 5.42 0.07
C GLU A 85 -0.63 4.37 0.28
N ALA A 86 0.34 4.64 1.16
CA ALA A 86 1.39 3.69 1.53
C ALA A 86 0.83 2.41 2.20
N ILE A 87 -0.18 2.53 3.07
CA ILE A 87 -0.86 1.37 3.67
C ILE A 87 -1.61 0.59 2.60
N ALA A 88 -2.34 1.26 1.70
CA ALA A 88 -3.11 0.61 0.65
C ALA A 88 -2.22 -0.14 -0.35
N ILE A 89 -1.14 0.47 -0.84
CA ILE A 89 -0.18 -0.20 -1.74
C ILE A 89 0.59 -1.32 -1.03
N GLY A 90 0.90 -1.16 0.26
CA GLY A 90 1.49 -2.22 1.08
C GLY A 90 0.56 -3.44 1.18
N PHE A 91 -0.74 -3.20 1.42
CA PHE A 91 -1.76 -4.24 1.45
C PHE A 91 -1.96 -4.93 0.09
N TRP A 92 -1.94 -4.16 -1.00
CA TRP A 92 -1.86 -4.74 -2.35
C TRP A 92 -0.66 -5.68 -2.49
N GLY A 93 0.49 -5.28 -1.94
CA GLY A 93 1.71 -6.10 -1.87
C GLY A 93 1.48 -7.44 -1.18
N VAL A 94 0.85 -7.44 0.00
CA VAL A 94 0.53 -8.65 0.77
C VAL A 94 -0.23 -9.69 -0.07
N LEU A 95 -1.21 -9.24 -0.87
CA LEU A 95 -1.94 -10.12 -1.80
C LEU A 95 -1.02 -10.65 -2.90
N HIS A 96 -0.21 -9.77 -3.49
CA HIS A 96 0.60 -10.07 -4.68
C HIS A 96 1.90 -10.82 -4.42
N VAL A 97 2.30 -10.94 -3.16
CA VAL A 97 3.39 -11.82 -2.72
C VAL A 97 2.85 -13.14 -2.16
N GLY A 98 1.52 -13.33 -2.16
CA GLY A 98 0.88 -14.58 -1.76
C GLY A 98 0.70 -14.77 -0.25
N TRP A 99 0.83 -13.71 0.56
CA TRP A 99 0.55 -13.80 2.00
C TRP A 99 -0.94 -13.83 2.30
N LEU A 100 -1.75 -13.25 1.41
CA LEU A 100 -3.20 -13.39 1.42
C LEU A 100 -3.66 -13.83 0.04
N GLU A 101 -4.56 -14.80 -0.02
CA GLU A 101 -5.11 -15.30 -1.30
C GLU A 101 -6.08 -14.31 -1.95
N ARG A 102 -6.79 -13.53 -1.12
CA ARG A 102 -7.84 -12.60 -1.55
C ARG A 102 -8.04 -11.50 -0.52
N VAL A 103 -8.61 -10.38 -0.95
CA VAL A 103 -9.06 -9.32 -0.02
C VAL A 103 -10.05 -9.93 0.97
N PRO A 104 -9.81 -9.85 2.30
CA PRO A 104 -10.74 -10.28 3.34
C PRO A 104 -12.13 -9.66 3.18
N GLU A 105 -13.18 -10.40 3.53
CA GLU A 105 -14.57 -9.96 3.33
C GLU A 105 -14.90 -8.73 4.18
N GLU A 106 -14.30 -8.61 5.36
CA GLU A 106 -14.40 -7.46 6.26
C GLU A 106 -13.81 -6.17 5.65
N LEU A 107 -12.92 -6.33 4.66
CA LEU A 107 -12.33 -5.24 3.88
C LEU A 107 -13.06 -4.99 2.56
N ARG A 108 -13.99 -5.87 2.15
CA ARG A 108 -14.89 -5.63 1.01
C ARG A 108 -16.09 -4.80 1.47
N ARG A 109 -16.61 -3.96 0.58
CA ARG A 109 -17.77 -3.09 0.85
C ARG A 109 -18.96 -3.54 0.03
#